data_AF-E1VA19-F1
#
_entry.id   AF-E1VA19-F1
#
_cell.length_a   1.000
_cell.length_b   1.000
_cell.length_c   1.000
_cell.angle_alpha   90.00
_cell.angle_beta   90.00
_cell.angle_gamma   90.00
#
_symmetry.space_group_name_H-M   'P 1'
#
loop_
_entity.id
_entity.type
_entity.pdbx_description
1 polymer ?
#
loop_
_entity_poly.entity_id
_entity_poly.type
_entity_poly.pdbx_seq_one_letter_code
_entity_poly.pdbx_strand_id
1 'polypeptide(L)'
;MSHLHETTHIIGHDENATRLIQTASGPVEVKAFGELSAEITSGPASLIGRTITAFAWLETHGDNRQINITEATTGRRLEVVPMVVTEGSELPLTEAVFADMVPFLMEGCRDAAFARFREADDERLVTLFNILDQMPPLQTAGGGA
;
A
#
# COMPACT_ATOMS: atom_id res chain seq x y z
N MET A 1 20.15 -6.27 11.31
CA MET A 1 19.15 -5.40 11.98
C MET A 1 18.30 -4.81 10.88
N SER A 2 16.97 -4.78 11.02
CA SER A 2 16.11 -4.14 10.03
C SER A 2 16.36 -2.64 10.04
N HIS A 3 16.47 -2.02 8.85
CA HIS A 3 16.58 -0.57 8.70
C HIS A 3 15.24 0.16 8.94
N LEU A 4 14.15 -0.58 9.14
CA LEU A 4 12.78 -0.06 9.13
C LEU A 4 12.08 -0.21 10.47
N HIS A 5 11.35 0.83 10.85
CA HIS A 5 10.25 0.76 11.80
C HIS A 5 8.93 0.79 11.03
N GLU A 6 8.23 -0.34 11.01
CA GLU A 6 7.01 -0.54 10.22
C GLU A 6 5.78 -0.47 11.12
N THR A 7 4.73 0.25 10.69
CA THR A 7 3.44 0.29 11.39
C THR A 7 2.28 0.06 10.43
N THR A 8 1.16 -0.42 10.97
CA THR A 8 -0.07 -0.66 10.22
C THR A 8 -1.25 -0.09 10.98
N HIS A 9 -2.24 0.39 10.24
CA HIS A 9 -3.49 0.89 10.80
C HIS A 9 -4.68 0.42 9.96
N ILE A 10 -5.69 -0.17 10.59
CA ILE A 10 -6.92 -0.58 9.90
C ILE A 10 -7.88 0.60 9.93
N ILE A 11 -8.34 1.05 8.76
CA ILE A 11 -9.19 2.25 8.62
C ILE A 11 -10.68 1.91 8.81
N GLY A 12 -11.09 0.67 8.55
CA GLY A 12 -12.52 0.28 8.58
C GLY A 12 -13.29 0.77 7.35
N HIS A 13 -14.62 0.92 7.46
CA HIS A 13 -15.54 1.23 6.36
C HIS A 13 -16.12 2.66 6.39
N ASP A 14 -15.45 3.61 7.07
CA ASP A 14 -15.94 4.98 7.15
C ASP A 14 -15.59 5.83 5.91
N GLU A 15 -16.08 7.07 5.87
CA GLU A 15 -15.82 8.03 4.78
C GLU A 15 -14.33 8.42 4.65
N ASN A 16 -13.53 8.18 5.68
CA ASN A 16 -12.08 8.44 5.67
C ASN A 16 -11.30 7.33 4.95
N ALA A 17 -11.97 6.28 4.44
CA ALA A 17 -11.35 5.21 3.67
C ALA A 17 -11.04 5.58 2.19
N THR A 18 -11.59 6.68 1.68
CA THR A 18 -11.42 7.04 0.26
C THR A 18 -10.01 7.55 -0.04
N ARG A 19 -9.33 6.96 -1.02
CA ARG A 19 -8.00 7.37 -1.50
C ARG A 19 -8.03 7.56 -3.02
N LEU A 20 -7.20 8.45 -3.52
CA LEU A 20 -6.99 8.61 -4.96
C LEU A 20 -5.82 7.73 -5.42
N ILE A 21 -5.98 7.07 -6.57
CA ILE A 21 -4.91 6.36 -7.28
C ILE A 21 -4.75 6.96 -8.68
N GLN A 22 -3.52 6.91 -9.21
CA GLN A 22 -3.28 7.30 -10.60
C GLN A 22 -3.48 6.10 -11.53
N THR A 23 -4.30 6.23 -12.56
CA THR A 23 -4.46 5.22 -13.63
C THR A 23 -4.12 5.81 -15.00
N ALA A 24 -4.03 4.94 -16.02
CA ALA A 24 -3.83 5.37 -17.41
C ALA A 24 -4.98 6.24 -17.95
N SER A 25 -6.18 6.10 -17.38
CA SER A 25 -7.37 6.88 -17.76
C SER A 25 -7.58 8.13 -16.88
N GLY A 26 -6.67 8.39 -15.94
CA GLY A 26 -6.76 9.50 -14.98
C GLY A 26 -6.86 9.03 -13.52
N PRO A 27 -6.97 9.97 -12.56
CA PRO A 27 -7.16 9.65 -11.15
C PRO A 27 -8.49 8.94 -10.90
N VAL A 28 -8.50 7.93 -10.02
CA VAL A 28 -9.69 7.18 -9.62
C VAL A 28 -9.73 7.06 -8.10
N GLU A 29 -10.93 7.11 -7.52
CA GLU A 29 -11.14 6.87 -6.09
C GLU A 29 -11.24 5.38 -5.78
N VAL A 30 -10.59 4.96 -4.70
CA VAL A 30 -10.64 3.60 -4.17
C VAL A 30 -10.90 3.63 -2.66
N LYS A 31 -11.48 2.55 -2.13
CA LYS A 31 -11.65 2.37 -0.69
C LYS A 31 -10.46 1.59 -0.12
N ALA A 32 -9.62 2.27 0.64
CA ALA A 32 -8.59 1.63 1.42
C ALA A 32 -9.20 0.93 2.65
N PHE A 33 -8.72 -0.28 2.95
CA PHE A 33 -9.09 -0.98 4.18
C PHE A 33 -8.02 -0.85 5.27
N GLY A 34 -6.82 -0.37 4.91
CA GLY A 34 -5.79 -0.04 5.88
C GLY A 34 -4.63 0.77 5.31
N GLU A 35 -3.89 1.34 6.23
CA GLU A 35 -2.70 2.15 6.04
C GLU A 35 -1.46 1.42 6.55
N LEU A 36 -0.35 1.71 5.89
CA LEU A 36 0.96 1.12 6.12
C LEU A 36 1.96 2.27 6.17
N SER A 37 2.89 2.25 7.11
CA SER A 37 4.03 3.14 7.06
C SER A 37 5.32 2.43 7.44
N ALA A 38 6.43 2.91 6.87
CA ALA A 38 7.77 2.45 7.21
C ALA A 38 8.72 3.64 7.32
N GLU A 39 9.34 3.80 8.49
CA GLU A 39 10.36 4.81 8.75
C GLU A 39 11.76 4.18 8.70
N ILE A 40 12.70 4.84 8.02
CA ILE A 40 14.11 4.46 8.05
C ILE A 40 14.74 4.87 9.39
N THR A 41 15.14 3.88 10.19
CA THR A 41 15.74 4.10 11.52
C THR A 41 17.25 3.90 11.57
N SER A 42 17.83 3.31 10.52
CA SER A 42 19.28 3.13 10.36
C SER A 42 19.66 2.99 8.88
N GLY A 43 20.93 3.19 8.53
CA GLY A 43 21.42 3.16 7.14
C GLY A 43 21.99 4.51 6.69
N PRO A 44 21.84 4.90 5.40
CA PRO A 44 22.37 6.15 4.88
C PRO A 44 21.83 7.37 5.63
N ALA A 45 22.71 8.26 6.08
CA ALA A 45 22.34 9.44 6.86
C ALA A 45 21.33 10.36 6.14
N SER A 46 21.32 10.38 4.81
CA SER A 46 20.38 11.14 3.99
C SER A 46 18.94 10.59 4.03
N LEU A 47 18.74 9.36 4.52
CA LEU A 47 17.45 8.67 4.53
C LEU A 47 16.89 8.44 5.92
N ILE A 48 17.70 8.51 6.98
CA ILE A 48 17.21 8.30 8.36
C ILE A 48 16.09 9.32 8.68
N GLY A 49 14.99 8.83 9.23
CA GLY A 49 13.76 9.59 9.52
C GLY A 49 12.82 9.74 8.32
N ARG A 50 13.22 9.30 7.12
CA ARG A 50 12.29 9.27 5.99
C ARG A 50 11.23 8.20 6.20
N THR A 51 9.99 8.58 5.90
CA THR A 51 8.83 7.69 6.01
C THR A 51 8.25 7.44 4.62
N ILE A 52 7.89 6.17 4.37
CA ILE A 52 7.04 5.76 3.26
C ILE A 52 5.65 5.53 3.83
N THR A 53 4.64 6.16 3.24
CA THR A 53 3.23 5.95 3.61
C THR A 53 2.52 5.30 2.44
N ALA A 54 1.74 4.26 2.72
CA ALA A 54 0.98 3.52 1.72
C ALA A 54 -0.39 3.11 2.26
N PHE A 55 -1.26 2.70 1.36
CA PHE A 55 -2.58 2.16 1.71
C PHE A 55 -2.87 0.90 0.90
N ALA A 56 -3.60 -0.02 1.53
CA ALA A 56 -4.05 -1.27 0.93
C ALA A 56 -5.53 -1.16 0.55
N TRP A 57 -5.87 -1.61 -0.66
CA TRP A 57 -7.24 -1.60 -1.17
C TRP A 57 -7.52 -2.85 -2.01
N LEU A 58 -8.78 -3.29 -2.02
CA LEU A 58 -9.20 -4.48 -2.74
C LEU A 58 -9.71 -4.10 -4.14
N GLU A 59 -9.21 -4.80 -5.15
CA GLU A 59 -9.71 -4.71 -6.53
C GLU A 59 -10.35 -6.04 -6.91
N THR A 60 -11.57 -5.97 -7.45
CA THR A 60 -12.35 -7.15 -7.85
C THR A 60 -12.72 -7.05 -9.32
N HIS A 61 -12.31 -8.04 -10.11
CA HIS A 61 -12.60 -8.16 -11.54
C HIS A 61 -13.22 -9.54 -11.81
N GLY A 62 -14.56 -9.61 -11.81
CA GLY A 62 -15.26 -10.90 -11.88
C GLY A 62 -14.90 -11.77 -10.67
N ASP A 63 -14.39 -12.97 -10.93
CA ASP A 63 -13.93 -13.90 -9.89
C ASP A 63 -12.50 -13.63 -9.42
N ASN A 64 -11.75 -12.79 -10.14
CA ASN A 64 -10.39 -12.43 -9.74
C ASN A 64 -10.42 -11.32 -8.69
N ARG A 65 -9.67 -11.55 -7.60
CA ARG A 65 -9.50 -10.59 -6.52
C ARG A 65 -8.02 -10.36 -6.28
N GLN A 66 -7.64 -9.11 -6.10
CA GLN A 66 -6.28 -8.75 -5.76
C GLN A 66 -6.25 -7.60 -4.78
N ILE A 67 -5.29 -7.65 -3.87
CA ILE A 67 -5.00 -6.55 -2.96
C ILE A 67 -3.91 -5.71 -3.60
N ASN A 68 -4.19 -4.43 -3.74
CA ASN A 68 -3.25 -3.45 -4.24
C ASN A 68 -2.71 -2.65 -3.08
N ILE A 69 -1.39 -2.42 -3.10
CA ILE A 69 -0.72 -1.56 -2.14
C ILE A 69 -0.18 -0.36 -2.91
N THR A 70 -0.62 0.84 -2.53
CA THR A 70 -0.30 2.08 -3.24
C THR A 70 0.39 3.06 -2.31
N GLU A 71 1.50 3.64 -2.76
CA GLU A 71 2.19 4.73 -2.05
C GLU A 71 1.33 6.00 -2.11
N ALA A 72 1.12 6.63 -0.96
CA ALA A 72 0.11 7.65 -0.75
C ALA A 72 0.41 8.97 -1.46
N THR A 73 1.68 9.34 -1.58
CA THR A 73 2.11 10.64 -2.11
C THR A 73 2.04 10.68 -3.64
N THR A 74 2.48 9.60 -4.28
CA THR A 74 2.67 9.49 -5.73
C THR A 74 1.51 8.74 -6.40
N GLY A 75 0.72 7.99 -5.63
CA GLY A 75 -0.31 7.10 -6.17
C GLY A 75 0.25 5.89 -6.91
N ARG A 76 1.56 5.66 -6.80
CA ARG A 76 2.22 4.51 -7.44
C ARG A 76 1.89 3.24 -6.69
N ARG A 77 1.51 2.23 -7.45
CA ARG A 77 1.38 0.87 -6.94
C ARG A 77 2.75 0.33 -6.51
N LEU A 78 2.88 0.06 -5.23
CA LEU A 78 4.03 -0.59 -4.63
C LEU A 78 4.01 -2.07 -4.97
N GLU A 79 2.89 -2.75 -4.74
CA GLU A 79 2.79 -4.20 -4.85
C GLU A 79 1.36 -4.64 -5.21
N VAL A 80 1.23 -5.84 -5.78
CA VAL A 80 -0.05 -6.52 -6.02
C VAL A 80 0.03 -7.90 -5.38
N VAL A 81 -0.87 -8.17 -4.43
CA VAL A 81 -1.00 -9.48 -3.80
C VAL A 81 -2.23 -10.18 -4.39
N PRO A 82 -2.05 -11.21 -5.23
CA PRO A 82 -3.19 -11.95 -5.79
C PRO A 82 -3.88 -12.75 -4.68
N MET A 83 -5.21 -12.67 -4.61
CA MET A 83 -5.99 -13.52 -3.71
C MET A 83 -6.36 -14.80 -4.46
N VAL A 84 -5.59 -15.87 -4.23
CA VAL A 84 -5.89 -17.18 -4.80
C VAL A 84 -6.98 -17.86 -3.98
N VAL A 85 -8.15 -18.03 -4.57
CA VAL A 85 -9.19 -18.93 -4.04
C VAL A 85 -8.87 -20.32 -4.57
N THR A 86 -8.39 -21.23 -3.71
CA THR A 86 -8.10 -22.60 -4.10
C THR A 86 -9.41 -23.34 -4.40
N GLU A 87 -9.45 -24.07 -5.52
CA GLU A 87 -10.62 -24.83 -5.98
C GLU A 87 -11.13 -25.75 -4.86
N GLY A 88 -12.39 -25.54 -4.45
CA GLY A 88 -13.06 -26.31 -3.41
C GLY A 88 -13.67 -25.47 -2.29
N SER A 89 -13.32 -24.19 -2.17
CA SER A 89 -13.95 -23.25 -1.25
C SER A 89 -14.47 -22.03 -2.00
N GLU A 90 -15.67 -22.13 -2.56
CA GLU A 90 -16.50 -20.96 -2.89
C GLU A 90 -16.95 -20.29 -1.58
N LEU A 91 -16.02 -19.87 -0.72
CA LEU A 91 -16.37 -18.99 0.37
C LEU A 91 -16.68 -17.63 -0.28
N PRO A 92 -17.96 -17.20 -0.30
CA PRO A 92 -18.24 -15.83 -0.73
C PRO A 92 -17.48 -14.93 0.24
N LEU A 93 -16.57 -14.11 -0.30
CA LEU A 93 -15.91 -13.05 0.46
C LEU A 93 -16.95 -11.95 0.68
N THR A 94 -17.87 -12.22 1.61
CA THR A 94 -18.81 -11.23 2.08
C THR A 94 -18.04 -10.13 2.81
N GLU A 95 -18.67 -8.98 2.99
CA GLU A 95 -18.08 -7.88 3.76
C GLU A 95 -17.67 -8.32 5.17
N ALA A 96 -18.47 -9.17 5.81
CA ALA A 96 -18.16 -9.72 7.13
C ALA A 96 -16.91 -10.63 7.10
N VAL A 97 -16.84 -11.56 6.14
CA VAL A 97 -15.67 -12.44 5.99
C VAL A 97 -14.42 -11.61 5.67
N PHE A 98 -14.55 -10.60 4.82
CA PHE A 98 -13.46 -9.69 4.51
C PHE A 98 -12.99 -8.95 5.77
N ALA A 99 -13.91 -8.36 6.54
CA ALA A 99 -13.61 -7.64 7.77
C ALA A 99 -12.87 -8.52 8.80
N ASP A 100 -13.27 -9.79 8.94
CA ASP A 100 -12.60 -10.76 9.81
C ASP A 100 -11.18 -11.10 9.31
N MET A 101 -10.95 -11.05 7.99
CA MET A 101 -9.65 -11.32 7.38
C MET A 101 -8.73 -10.10 7.36
N VAL A 102 -9.25 -8.86 7.44
CA VAL A 102 -8.48 -7.61 7.32
C VAL A 102 -7.21 -7.59 8.19
N PRO A 103 -7.21 -7.99 9.47
CA PRO A 103 -6.00 -8.00 10.29
C PRO A 103 -4.87 -8.86 9.70
N PHE A 104 -5.21 -10.06 9.20
CA PHE A 104 -4.25 -10.97 8.58
C PHE A 104 -3.78 -10.45 7.22
N LEU A 105 -4.71 -9.90 6.43
CA LEU A 105 -4.38 -9.29 5.15
C LEU A 105 -3.43 -8.10 5.34
N MET A 106 -3.64 -7.28 6.38
CA MET A 106 -2.78 -6.13 6.68
C MET A 106 -1.37 -6.53 7.06
N GLU A 107 -1.19 -7.65 7.77
CA GLU A 107 0.14 -8.18 8.06
C GLU A 107 0.87 -8.60 6.77
N GLY A 108 0.20 -9.36 5.91
CA GLY A 108 0.75 -9.73 4.60
C GLY A 108 1.03 -8.53 3.70
N CYS A 109 0.17 -7.50 3.75
CA CYS A 109 0.37 -6.27 3.01
C CYS A 109 1.60 -5.51 3.49
N ARG A 110 1.80 -5.37 4.80
CA ARG A 110 3.01 -4.73 5.37
C ARG A 110 4.26 -5.42 4.84
N ASP A 111 4.30 -6.74 4.94
CA ASP A 111 5.47 -7.51 4.54
C ASP A 111 5.75 -7.38 3.04
N ALA A 112 4.71 -7.47 2.21
CA ALA A 112 4.82 -7.31 0.77
C ALA A 112 5.23 -5.87 0.36
N ALA A 113 4.65 -4.85 1.00
CA ALA A 113 4.93 -3.44 0.70
C ALA A 113 6.39 -3.08 0.94
N PHE A 114 6.94 -3.55 2.05
CA PHE A 114 8.23 -3.11 2.58
C PHE A 114 9.37 -4.11 2.40
N ALA A 115 9.11 -5.32 1.89
CA ALA A 115 10.14 -6.34 1.62
C ALA A 115 11.35 -5.77 0.87
N ARG A 116 11.13 -5.07 -0.25
CA ARG A 116 12.22 -4.49 -1.06
C ARG A 116 13.06 -3.45 -0.33
N PHE A 117 12.51 -2.76 0.67
CA PHE A 117 13.22 -1.74 1.45
C PHE A 117 13.99 -2.39 2.60
N ARG A 118 13.42 -3.46 3.16
CA ARG A 118 14.03 -4.27 4.23
C ARG A 118 15.25 -5.05 3.73
N GLU A 119 15.17 -5.54 2.49
CA GLU A 119 16.21 -6.35 1.84
C GLU A 119 17.24 -5.50 1.08
N ALA A 120 16.98 -4.20 0.89
CA ALA A 120 17.89 -3.30 0.21
C ALA A 120 19.14 -3.03 1.06
N ASP A 121 20.31 -3.03 0.41
CA ASP A 121 21.49 -2.38 0.95
C ASP A 121 21.39 -0.85 0.84
N ASP A 122 22.36 -0.14 1.41
CA ASP A 122 22.40 1.32 1.46
C ASP A 122 22.28 1.99 0.07
N GLU A 123 22.99 1.47 -0.94
CA GLU A 123 22.97 2.02 -2.30
C GLU A 123 21.60 1.79 -2.97
N ARG A 124 21.04 0.59 -2.79
CA ARG A 124 19.73 0.24 -3.30
C ARG A 124 18.64 1.05 -2.62
N LEU A 125 18.76 1.30 -1.32
CA LEU A 125 17.81 2.10 -0.55
C LEU A 125 17.78 3.55 -1.05
N VAL A 126 18.96 4.17 -1.26
CA VAL A 126 19.07 5.50 -1.87
C VAL A 126 18.44 5.52 -3.26
N THR A 127 18.66 4.49 -4.06
CA THR A 127 18.07 4.38 -5.40
C THR A 127 16.54 4.31 -5.34
N LEU A 128 15.97 3.51 -4.43
CA LEU A 128 14.52 3.39 -4.28
C LEU A 128 13.87 4.73 -3.89
N PHE A 129 14.48 5.45 -2.94
CA PHE A 129 13.99 6.77 -2.53
C PHE A 129 14.15 7.82 -3.62
N ASN A 130 15.27 7.84 -4.35
CA ASN A 130 15.44 8.74 -5.49
C ASN A 130 14.37 8.51 -6.56
N ILE A 131 13.98 7.24 -6.80
CA ILE A 131 12.90 6.92 -7.73
C ILE A 131 11.56 7.46 -7.22
N LEU A 132 11.27 7.33 -5.92
CA LEU A 132 10.04 7.88 -5.33
C LEU A 132 10.02 9.42 -5.42
N ASP A 133 11.14 10.08 -5.16
CA ASP A 133 11.24 11.55 -5.17
C ASP A 133 11.11 12.16 -6.56
N GLN A 134 11.49 11.41 -7.61
CA GLN A 134 11.34 11.86 -9.00
C GLN A 134 9.90 11.73 -9.52
N MET A 135 9.02 11.08 -8.77
CA MET A 135 7.64 10.89 -9.18
C MET A 135 6.80 12.12 -8.86
N PRO A 136 5.97 12.59 -9.81
CA PRO A 136 5.05 13.66 -9.52
C PRO A 136 4.07 13.22 -8.43
N PRO A 137 3.74 14.09 -7.47
CA PRO A 137 2.71 13.78 -6.50
C PRO A 137 1.37 13.59 -7.21
N LEU A 138 0.48 12.79 -6.60
CA LEU A 138 -0.90 12.65 -7.00
C LEU A 138 -1.53 14.04 -7.11
N GLN A 139 -1.94 14.42 -8.32
CA GLN A 139 -2.71 15.65 -8.51
C GLN A 139 -4.09 15.43 -7.88
N THR A 140 -4.33 16.02 -6.71
CA THR A 140 -5.69 16.13 -6.17
C THR A 140 -6.52 16.94 -7.16
N ALA A 141 -7.50 16.31 -7.80
CA ALA A 141 -8.48 17.03 -8.59
C ALA A 141 -9.22 18.00 -7.65
N GLY A 142 -8.93 19.30 -7.76
CA GLY A 142 -9.75 20.37 -7.18
C GLY A 142 -9.47 20.78 -5.73
N GLY A 143 -8.29 21.32 -5.47
CA GLY A 143 -8.14 22.36 -4.43
C GLY A 143 -8.63 23.70 -4.97
N GLY A 144 -9.92 23.80 -5.30
CA GLY A 144 -10.58 25.05 -5.63
C GLY A 144 -11.10 25.70 -4.35
N ALA A 145 -10.35 26.68 -3.84
CA ALA A 145 -10.90 27.74 -3.01
C ALA A 145 -11.17 28.96 -3.90
#